data_AF-A0A8J4YF61-F1
#
_entry.id   AF-A0A8J4YF61-F1
#
_cell.length_a   1.000
_cell.length_b   1.000
_cell.length_c   1.000
_cell.angle_alpha   90.00
_cell.angle_beta   90.00
_cell.angle_gamma   90.00
#
_symmetry.space_group_name_H-M   'P 1'
#
loop_
_entity.id
_entity.type
_entity.pdbx_description
1 polymer ?
#
loop_
_entity_poly.entity_id
_entity_poly.type
_entity_poly.pdbx_seq_one_letter_code
_entity_poly.pdbx_strand_id
1 'polypeptide(L)'
;MLIVGLVVVLVAAWGVMGHPTGAPSSVCDHPFMEPICHRDNLSAIGFNNTGQYSLCSDAVEGSPGRVMVTLTGASFKGFVIRATTDGENLGEFNEEGSNVSFNDLTCSRQEDVAVTHVNANSKSSVSLVWEESNGGKSTFQATVVPSIETYVINIYGRSNC
;
A
#
# COMPACT_ATOMS: atom_id res chain seq x y z
N MET A 1 -3.43 -44.99 35.54
CA MET A 1 -2.97 -44.52 34.21
C MET A 1 -4.14 -43.82 33.50
N LEU A 2 -4.52 -42.61 33.94
CA LEU A 2 -5.69 -41.91 33.39
C LEU A 2 -5.60 -40.38 33.62
N ILE A 3 -4.39 -39.81 33.52
CA ILE A 3 -4.15 -38.34 33.55
C ILE A 3 -3.13 -37.95 32.48
N VAL A 4 -3.11 -38.69 31.36
CA VAL A 4 -2.23 -38.39 30.20
C VAL A 4 -3.05 -38.00 28.97
N GLY A 5 -4.39 -37.91 29.12
CA GLY A 5 -5.31 -37.61 28.02
C GLY A 5 -5.72 -36.15 27.85
N LEU A 6 -5.37 -35.25 28.80
CA LEU A 6 -5.90 -33.88 28.81
C LEU A 6 -4.88 -32.81 28.33
N VAL A 7 -3.70 -33.20 27.84
CA VAL A 7 -2.62 -32.24 27.53
C VAL A 7 -2.36 -32.07 26.02
N VAL A 8 -3.07 -32.77 25.12
CA VAL A 8 -2.67 -32.87 23.69
C VAL A 8 -3.67 -32.24 22.70
N VAL A 9 -4.58 -31.35 23.14
CA VAL A 9 -5.48 -30.61 22.21
C VAL A 9 -5.45 -29.10 22.47
N LEU A 10 -4.24 -28.55 22.69
CA LEU A 10 -3.99 -27.11 22.78
C LEU A 10 -2.83 -26.67 21.88
N VAL A 11 -2.64 -27.37 20.75
CA VAL A 11 -1.66 -27.00 19.75
C VAL A 11 -2.39 -26.63 18.47
N ALA A 12 -2.09 -25.41 18.00
CA ALA A 12 -2.34 -24.87 16.67
C ALA A 12 -3.62 -24.04 16.41
N ALA A 13 -3.93 -23.07 17.28
CA ALA A 13 -4.52 -21.82 16.80
C ALA A 13 -3.39 -20.92 16.28
N TRP A 14 -2.82 -21.25 15.13
CA TRP A 14 -1.95 -20.32 14.41
C TRP A 14 -2.88 -19.24 13.86
N GLY A 15 -3.10 -18.19 14.65
CA GLY A 15 -3.81 -17.02 14.17
C GLY A 15 -3.07 -16.49 12.96
N VAL A 16 -3.77 -16.44 11.82
CA VAL A 16 -3.26 -15.77 10.62
C VAL A 16 -3.03 -14.32 11.03
N MET A 17 -1.77 -13.92 11.16
CA MET A 17 -1.40 -12.56 11.56
C MET A 17 -1.71 -11.63 10.39
N GLY A 18 -2.90 -11.03 10.41
CA GLY A 18 -3.18 -9.87 9.59
C GLY A 18 -2.32 -8.69 10.04
N HIS A 19 -2.09 -7.75 9.13
CA HIS A 19 -1.33 -6.52 9.40
C HIS A 19 -2.27 -5.32 9.50
N PRO A 20 -3.03 -5.18 10.61
CA PRO A 20 -4.04 -4.12 10.73
C PRO A 20 -3.43 -2.73 10.82
N THR A 21 -2.15 -2.63 11.19
CA THR A 21 -1.42 -1.36 11.40
C THR A 21 -0.35 -1.09 10.33
N GLY A 22 -0.48 -1.70 9.16
CA GLY A 22 0.39 -1.43 8.01
C GLY A 22 1.17 -2.64 7.51
N ALA A 23 1.43 -2.67 6.21
CA ALA A 23 2.16 -3.76 5.55
C ALA A 23 3.61 -3.89 6.08
N PRO A 24 4.23 -5.08 6.00
CA PRO A 24 5.66 -5.22 6.26
C PRO A 24 6.50 -4.64 5.10
N SER A 25 7.72 -4.19 5.39
CA SER A 25 8.67 -3.61 4.42
C SER A 25 8.95 -4.52 3.22
N SER A 26 8.92 -5.84 3.42
CA SER A 26 9.09 -6.85 2.38
C SER A 26 8.07 -6.78 1.25
N VAL A 27 6.89 -6.16 1.48
CA VAL A 27 5.92 -5.89 0.40
C VAL A 27 6.47 -4.83 -0.56
N CYS A 28 7.17 -3.80 -0.07
CA CYS A 28 7.71 -2.75 -0.93
C CYS A 28 8.78 -3.29 -1.89
N ASP A 29 9.57 -4.28 -1.44
CA ASP A 29 10.62 -4.89 -2.25
C ASP A 29 10.08 -5.85 -3.32
N HIS A 30 8.80 -6.22 -3.23
CA HIS A 30 8.17 -7.01 -4.27
C HIS A 30 7.92 -6.14 -5.51
N PRO A 31 8.24 -6.60 -6.74
CA PRO A 31 8.06 -5.81 -7.96
C PRO A 31 6.63 -5.28 -8.14
N PHE A 32 5.64 -6.08 -7.73
CA PHE A 32 4.22 -5.78 -7.82
C PHE A 32 3.57 -5.39 -6.48
N MET A 33 4.37 -5.18 -5.44
CA MET A 33 3.87 -4.86 -4.09
C MET A 33 2.84 -5.88 -3.60
N GLU A 34 3.15 -7.17 -3.77
CA GLU A 34 2.24 -8.28 -3.45
C GLU A 34 2.28 -8.58 -1.94
N PRO A 35 1.12 -8.65 -1.27
CA PRO A 35 1.08 -8.99 0.16
C PRO A 35 1.52 -10.44 0.42
N ILE A 36 2.60 -10.64 1.20
CA ILE A 36 3.21 -11.97 1.43
C ILE A 36 2.30 -12.92 2.22
N CYS A 37 1.51 -12.39 3.16
CA CYS A 37 0.64 -13.19 4.04
C CYS A 37 -0.69 -13.61 3.37
N HIS A 38 -0.86 -13.30 2.07
CA HIS A 38 -2.08 -13.53 1.32
C HIS A 38 -1.92 -14.59 0.20
N ARG A 39 -0.80 -15.32 0.19
CA ARG A 39 -0.36 -16.14 -0.96
C ARG A 39 -1.12 -17.45 -1.19
N ASP A 40 -1.85 -17.98 -0.21
CA ASP A 40 -2.29 -19.39 -0.29
C ASP A 40 -3.71 -19.60 -0.84
N ASN A 41 -4.50 -18.56 -1.14
CA ASN A 41 -5.82 -18.74 -1.77
C ASN A 41 -6.42 -17.49 -2.45
N LEU A 42 -5.65 -16.42 -2.61
CA LEU A 42 -6.22 -15.12 -2.93
C LEU A 42 -5.90 -14.71 -4.35
N SER A 43 -6.97 -14.46 -5.10
CA SER A 43 -6.88 -13.94 -6.46
C SER A 43 -6.25 -12.56 -6.42
N ALA A 44 -4.97 -12.45 -6.78
CA ALA A 44 -4.44 -11.20 -7.30
C ALA A 44 -5.35 -10.80 -8.46
N ILE A 45 -6.22 -9.82 -8.26
CA ILE A 45 -6.96 -9.24 -9.36
C ILE A 45 -5.95 -8.36 -10.08
N GLY A 46 -5.25 -8.95 -11.05
CA GLY A 46 -4.33 -8.22 -11.91
C GLY A 46 -5.11 -7.11 -12.61
N PHE A 47 -4.82 -5.86 -12.27
CA PHE A 47 -5.56 -4.76 -12.86
C PHE A 47 -5.07 -4.49 -14.27
N ASN A 48 -5.88 -4.86 -15.25
CA ASN A 48 -5.97 -4.13 -16.50
C ASN A 48 -7.39 -3.55 -16.56
N ASN A 49 -7.61 -2.37 -15.95
CA ASN A 49 -8.86 -1.61 -16.05
C ASN A 49 -10.16 -2.28 -15.56
N THR A 50 -10.21 -2.88 -14.35
CA THR A 50 -11.52 -3.28 -13.78
C THR A 50 -12.33 -2.12 -13.20
N GLY A 51 -11.84 -0.87 -13.27
CA GLY A 51 -12.55 0.35 -12.89
C GLY A 51 -12.89 0.50 -11.41
N GLN A 52 -12.57 -0.49 -10.57
CA GLN A 52 -12.95 -0.51 -9.15
C GLN A 52 -12.05 0.35 -8.27
N TYR A 53 -10.79 0.56 -8.68
CA TYR A 53 -9.82 1.40 -7.99
C TYR A 53 -9.07 2.26 -9.00
N SER A 54 -8.76 3.49 -8.63
CA SER A 54 -7.96 4.41 -9.43
C SER A 54 -6.97 5.17 -8.57
N LEU A 55 -5.75 5.31 -9.06
CA LEU A 55 -4.73 6.16 -8.48
C LEU A 55 -4.53 7.37 -9.40
N CYS A 56 -4.54 8.55 -8.80
CA CYS A 56 -4.54 9.83 -9.48
C CYS A 56 -3.51 10.75 -8.83
N SER A 57 -2.80 11.54 -9.61
CA SER A 57 -2.00 12.65 -9.09
C SER A 57 -2.30 13.95 -9.83
N ASP A 58 -2.31 15.06 -9.08
CA ASP A 58 -2.41 16.41 -9.64
C ASP A 58 -1.04 16.93 -10.15
N ALA A 59 -0.04 16.05 -10.23
CA ALA A 59 1.31 16.37 -10.66
C ALA A 59 1.32 16.99 -12.07
N VAL A 60 1.95 18.17 -12.16
CA VAL A 60 2.31 18.81 -13.43
C VAL A 60 3.73 18.40 -13.77
N GLU A 61 3.93 17.74 -14.90
CA GLU A 61 5.25 17.26 -15.33
C GLU A 61 6.30 18.38 -15.30
N GLY A 62 7.45 18.14 -14.66
CA GLY A 62 8.59 19.05 -14.64
C GLY A 62 8.48 20.21 -13.63
N SER A 63 7.49 20.21 -12.74
CA SER A 63 7.35 21.22 -11.68
C SER A 63 7.72 20.65 -10.31
N PRO A 64 8.68 21.24 -9.57
CA PRO A 64 8.89 20.88 -8.18
C PRO A 64 7.69 21.31 -7.32
N GLY A 65 7.49 20.62 -6.21
CA GLY A 65 6.53 21.00 -5.18
C GLY A 65 5.51 19.92 -4.83
N ARG A 66 4.45 20.39 -4.18
CA ARG A 66 3.42 19.55 -3.57
C ARG A 66 2.52 18.88 -4.61
N VAL A 67 2.48 17.56 -4.59
CA VAL A 67 1.63 16.70 -5.41
C VAL A 67 0.65 15.95 -4.52
N MET A 68 -0.65 16.10 -4.79
CA MET A 68 -1.70 15.30 -4.18
C MET A 68 -1.86 13.99 -4.94
N VAL A 69 -1.62 12.87 -4.27
CA VAL A 69 -1.82 11.50 -4.76
C VAL A 69 -3.09 10.92 -4.16
N THR A 70 -4.10 10.71 -4.98
CA THR A 70 -5.42 10.24 -4.55
C THR A 70 -5.71 8.82 -5.07
N LEU A 71 -5.86 7.88 -4.15
CA LEU A 71 -6.37 6.54 -4.37
C LEU A 71 -7.85 6.50 -4.04
N THR A 72 -8.70 6.17 -5.00
CA THR A 72 -10.16 6.03 -4.84
C THR A 72 -10.65 4.68 -5.31
N GLY A 73 -11.79 4.23 -4.79
CA GLY A 73 -12.44 3.02 -5.28
C GLY A 73 -13.54 2.49 -4.37
N ALA A 74 -13.90 1.22 -4.59
CA ALA A 74 -14.75 0.48 -3.66
C ALA A 74 -14.12 0.40 -2.26
N SER A 75 -14.89 0.07 -1.23
CA SER A 75 -14.38 0.05 0.15
C SER A 75 -13.14 -0.86 0.30
N PHE A 76 -12.11 -0.37 0.98
CA PHE A 76 -10.88 -1.09 1.30
C PHE A 76 -10.39 -0.82 2.73
N LYS A 77 -9.57 -1.74 3.25
CA LYS A 77 -9.05 -1.67 4.63
C LYS A 77 -7.56 -1.34 4.67
N GLY A 78 -6.79 -1.90 3.74
CA GLY A 78 -5.36 -1.67 3.64
C GLY A 78 -4.94 -1.13 2.27
N PHE A 79 -3.81 -0.46 2.26
CA PHE A 79 -3.16 -0.02 1.03
C PHE A 79 -1.65 0.01 1.20
N VAL A 80 -0.96 -0.05 0.06
CA VAL A 80 0.43 0.38 -0.07
C VAL A 80 0.50 1.27 -1.30
N ILE A 81 1.08 2.46 -1.17
CA ILE A 81 1.33 3.38 -2.29
C ILE A 81 2.83 3.62 -2.34
N ARG A 82 3.42 3.46 -3.53
CA ARG A 82 4.86 3.65 -3.78
C ARG A 82 5.04 4.67 -4.90
N ALA A 83 5.93 5.61 -4.68
CA ALA A 83 6.49 6.46 -5.71
C ALA A 83 7.71 5.79 -6.35
N THR A 84 7.89 5.98 -7.65
CA THR A 84 9.08 5.56 -8.39
C THR A 84 9.54 6.75 -9.21
N THR A 85 10.80 7.12 -9.06
CA THR A 85 11.41 8.28 -9.71
C THR A 85 12.51 7.83 -10.67
N ASP A 86 12.65 8.54 -11.79
CA ASP A 86 13.77 8.38 -12.72
C ASP A 86 14.93 9.30 -12.26
N GLY A 87 15.59 9.00 -11.14
CA GLY A 87 16.74 9.81 -10.68
C GLY A 87 17.15 9.64 -9.22
N GLU A 88 18.12 10.46 -8.78
CA GLU A 88 18.72 10.42 -7.44
C GLU A 88 17.97 11.24 -6.38
N ASN A 89 16.97 12.04 -6.78
CA ASN A 89 16.18 12.84 -5.84
C ASN A 89 14.80 12.23 -5.65
N LEU A 90 14.59 11.73 -4.45
CA LEU A 90 13.34 11.14 -3.99
C LEU A 90 12.55 12.28 -3.38
N GLY A 91 11.36 12.54 -3.90
CA GLY A 91 10.38 13.22 -3.07
C GLY A 91 10.08 12.39 -1.82
N GLU A 92 9.24 12.91 -0.96
CA GLU A 92 8.81 12.23 0.25
C GLU A 92 7.31 12.36 0.44
N PHE A 93 6.69 11.36 1.06
CA PHE A 93 5.32 11.51 1.51
C PHE A 93 5.26 12.37 2.76
N ASN A 94 4.28 13.29 2.80
CA ASN A 94 4.10 14.22 3.91
C ASN A 94 2.70 14.08 4.51
N GLU A 95 2.61 13.96 5.83
CA GLU A 95 1.31 13.90 6.52
C GLU A 95 0.57 15.25 6.47
N GLU A 96 1.28 16.37 6.36
CA GLU A 96 0.67 17.70 6.28
C GLU A 96 -0.12 17.86 4.98
N GLY A 97 -1.45 17.94 5.11
CA GLY A 97 -2.37 18.04 3.97
C GLY A 97 -2.90 16.70 3.44
N SER A 98 -2.36 15.58 3.94
CA SER A 98 -2.93 14.25 3.70
C SER A 98 -4.24 14.08 4.47
N ASN A 99 -5.20 13.32 3.92
CA ASN A 99 -6.50 13.10 4.56
C ASN A 99 -6.52 11.87 5.49
N VAL A 100 -5.42 11.12 5.57
CA VAL A 100 -5.22 9.97 6.44
C VAL A 100 -3.80 9.97 6.98
N SER A 101 -3.62 9.44 8.20
CA SER A 101 -2.30 9.06 8.70
C SER A 101 -1.81 7.80 8.01
N PHE A 102 -0.49 7.70 7.83
CA PHE A 102 0.16 6.57 7.19
C PHE A 102 1.45 6.20 7.94
N ASN A 103 1.95 5.00 7.67
CA ASN A 103 3.29 4.59 8.09
C ASN A 103 4.17 4.55 6.86
N ASP A 104 5.39 5.07 6.98
CA ASP A 104 6.42 4.91 5.96
C ASP A 104 6.86 3.44 5.87
N LEU A 105 7.21 3.04 4.66
CA LEU A 105 7.79 1.74 4.36
C LEU A 105 9.19 1.93 3.83
N THR A 106 10.18 1.50 4.61
CA THR A 106 11.55 1.40 4.15
C THR A 106 11.66 0.28 3.11
N CYS A 107 11.97 0.64 1.88
CA CYS A 107 12.26 -0.29 0.80
C CYS A 107 13.78 -0.49 0.74
N SER A 108 14.26 -1.67 0.36
CA SER A 108 15.68 -2.09 0.41
C SER A 108 16.67 -1.15 -0.31
N ARG A 109 16.17 -0.20 -1.12
CA ARG A 109 17.00 0.74 -1.87
C ARG A 109 16.72 2.21 -1.56
N GLN A 110 15.62 2.55 -0.89
CA GLN A 110 15.13 3.92 -0.71
C GLN A 110 14.17 3.98 0.51
N GLU A 111 14.42 4.93 1.42
CA GLU A 111 13.49 5.29 2.50
C GLU A 111 12.40 6.24 1.95
N ASP A 112 11.21 6.21 2.55
CA ASP A 112 10.11 7.18 2.38
C ASP A 112 9.50 7.33 0.96
N VAL A 113 9.83 6.39 0.08
CA VAL A 113 9.21 6.27 -1.26
C VAL A 113 7.94 5.43 -1.26
N ALA A 114 7.57 4.85 -0.12
CA ALA A 114 6.35 4.05 0.00
C ALA A 114 5.70 4.23 1.36
N VAL A 115 4.37 4.15 1.38
CA VAL A 115 3.57 4.30 2.60
C VAL A 115 2.44 3.28 2.66
N THR A 116 1.95 3.02 3.88
CA THR A 116 0.87 2.07 4.16
C THR A 116 -0.10 2.59 5.23
N HIS A 117 -1.23 1.92 5.41
CA HIS A 117 -2.26 2.32 6.39
C HIS A 117 -1.80 2.12 7.84
N VAL A 118 -2.26 2.99 8.75
CA VAL A 118 -2.06 2.81 10.22
C VAL A 118 -3.14 1.97 10.89
N ASN A 119 -4.28 1.74 10.21
CA ASN A 119 -5.42 0.99 10.74
C ASN A 119 -6.23 0.31 9.62
N ALA A 120 -6.99 -0.72 9.99
CA ALA A 120 -7.86 -1.49 9.09
C ALA A 120 -9.28 -0.91 8.96
N ASN A 121 -9.50 0.37 9.32
CA ASN A 121 -10.80 1.00 9.14
C ASN A 121 -11.15 1.06 7.65
N SER A 122 -12.44 0.96 7.34
CA SER A 122 -12.95 1.04 5.97
C SER A 122 -12.68 2.43 5.38
N LYS A 123 -12.16 2.45 4.15
CA LYS A 123 -11.84 3.64 3.37
C LYS A 123 -12.38 3.46 1.95
N SER A 124 -12.79 4.55 1.30
CA SER A 124 -13.10 4.56 -0.14
C SER A 124 -12.23 5.55 -0.91
N SER A 125 -11.50 6.41 -0.19
CA SER A 125 -10.57 7.39 -0.73
C SER A 125 -9.43 7.61 0.25
N VAL A 126 -8.22 7.75 -0.26
CA VAL A 126 -7.01 8.14 0.45
C VAL A 126 -6.31 9.18 -0.42
N SER A 127 -5.99 10.32 0.16
CA SER A 127 -5.31 11.44 -0.49
C SER A 127 -4.07 11.75 0.33
N LEU A 128 -2.92 11.58 -0.30
CA LEU A 128 -1.60 11.71 0.30
C LEU A 128 -0.84 12.81 -0.38
N VAL A 129 -0.08 13.57 0.39
CA VAL A 129 0.82 14.59 -0.15
C VAL A 129 2.17 13.95 -0.44
N TRP A 130 2.67 14.17 -1.65
CA TRP A 130 4.02 13.88 -2.10
C TRP A 130 4.74 15.19 -2.38
N GLU A 131 5.88 15.43 -1.73
CA GLU A 131 6.69 16.62 -1.94
C GLU A 131 7.78 16.30 -2.98
N GLU A 132 7.57 16.72 -4.22
CA GLU A 132 8.50 16.45 -5.33
C GLU A 132 9.76 17.31 -5.19
N SER A 133 10.91 16.65 -5.07
CA SER A 133 12.22 17.30 -5.09
C SER A 133 12.70 17.54 -6.53
N ASN A 134 13.19 18.75 -6.83
CA ASN A 134 13.91 19.09 -8.07
C ASN A 134 13.17 18.87 -9.41
N GLY A 135 11.83 18.86 -9.42
CA GLY A 135 11.03 18.80 -10.64
C GLY A 135 11.14 17.48 -11.39
N GLY A 136 11.47 16.40 -10.66
CA GLY A 136 11.50 15.04 -11.16
C GLY A 136 10.12 14.57 -11.65
N LYS A 137 10.12 13.46 -12.38
CA LYS A 137 8.90 12.77 -12.79
C LYS A 137 8.66 11.59 -11.86
N SER A 138 7.82 11.77 -10.85
CA SER A 138 7.34 10.66 -10.02
C SER A 138 6.20 9.93 -10.70
N THR A 139 6.30 8.61 -10.71
CA THR A 139 5.21 7.70 -11.05
C THR A 139 4.74 7.00 -9.79
N PHE A 140 3.44 6.75 -9.69
CA PHE A 140 2.86 6.14 -8.50
C PHE A 140 2.28 4.78 -8.83
N GLN A 141 2.46 3.82 -7.92
CA GLN A 141 1.87 2.50 -7.97
C GLN A 141 1.21 2.18 -6.64
N ALA A 142 0.07 1.50 -6.67
CA ALA A 142 -0.63 1.08 -5.48
C ALA A 142 -1.03 -0.40 -5.49
N THR A 143 -1.11 -0.92 -4.27
CA THR A 143 -1.78 -2.17 -3.92
C THR A 143 -2.89 -1.86 -2.92
N VAL A 144 -4.06 -2.47 -3.10
CA VAL A 144 -5.22 -2.29 -2.22
C VAL A 144 -5.66 -3.63 -1.65
N VAL A 145 -6.06 -3.64 -0.38
CA VAL A 145 -6.57 -4.81 0.33
C VAL A 145 -8.02 -4.55 0.78
N PRO A 146 -9.01 -5.04 0.02
CA PRO A 146 -10.43 -4.91 0.37
C PRO A 146 -10.80 -5.71 1.62
N SER A 147 -10.27 -6.94 1.73
CA SER A 147 -10.49 -7.86 2.83
C SER A 147 -9.25 -8.73 3.08
N ILE A 148 -9.27 -9.52 4.16
CA ILE A 148 -8.15 -10.42 4.48
C ILE A 148 -7.94 -11.51 3.41
N GLU A 149 -9.01 -11.83 2.69
CA GLU A 149 -8.99 -12.57 1.45
C GLU A 149 -9.02 -11.54 0.32
N THR A 150 -8.32 -11.63 -0.80
CA THR A 150 -8.35 -10.62 -1.89
C THR A 150 -7.52 -9.36 -1.67
N TYR A 151 -6.78 -9.04 -2.72
CA TYR A 151 -6.01 -7.82 -2.89
C TYR A 151 -5.95 -7.48 -4.39
N VAL A 152 -5.71 -6.22 -4.68
CA VAL A 152 -5.58 -5.69 -6.04
C VAL A 152 -4.21 -5.05 -6.16
N ILE A 153 -3.41 -5.53 -7.11
CA ILE A 153 -2.04 -5.03 -7.40
C ILE A 153 -2.02 -4.31 -8.75
N ASN A 154 -0.91 -3.63 -9.05
CA ASN A 154 -0.66 -2.96 -10.32
C ASN A 154 -1.66 -1.83 -10.64
N ILE A 155 -2.07 -1.10 -9.61
CA ILE A 155 -2.85 0.13 -9.80
C ILE A 155 -1.84 1.25 -10.08
N TYR A 156 -1.71 1.67 -11.34
CA TYR A 156 -0.80 2.74 -11.74
C TYR A 156 -1.48 4.11 -11.69
N GLY A 157 -0.74 5.12 -11.23
CA GLY A 157 -1.16 6.51 -11.16
C GLY A 157 -1.28 7.14 -12.53
N ARG A 158 -2.35 7.93 -12.73
CA ARG A 158 -2.49 8.85 -13.86
C ARG A 158 -2.24 10.28 -13.38
N SER A 159 -1.59 11.10 -14.20
CA SER A 159 -1.38 12.52 -13.91
C SER A 159 -2.53 13.39 -14.42
N ASN A 160 -2.66 14.60 -13.86
CA ASN A 160 -3.63 15.64 -14.24
C ASN A 160 -5.10 15.20 -14.09
N CYS A 161 -5.37 14.58 -12.95
CA CYS A 161 -6.70 14.44 -12.39
C CYS A 161 -6.65 14.99 -10.95
#